data_AF-A0A090X960-F1
#
_entry.id   AF-A0A090X960-F1
#
_cell.length_a   1.000
_cell.length_b   1.000
_cell.length_c   1.000
_cell.angle_alpha   90.00
_cell.angle_beta   90.00
_cell.angle_gamma   90.00
#
_symmetry.space_group_name_H-M   'P 1'
#
loop_
_entity.id
_entity.type
_entity.pdbx_description
1 polymer ?
#
loop_
_entity_poly.entity_id
_entity_poly.type
_entity_poly.pdbx_seq_one_letter_code
_entity_poly.pdbx_strand_id
1 'polypeptide(L)'
;MDMYVVYNEPQCYVLRSPAAWGGCDLWLRKTELKQIVEELKDEIIEKEKELTKEHKERLGIYENCTAQDYQIEELRDYVEDDIERWFQDAVWKRISLDCILAFMITCGAPVFRVYNPVTCNISLTGQYV
;
A
#
# COMPACT_ATOMS: atom_id res chain seq x y z
N MET A 1 -18.42 4.78 -18.76
CA MET A 1 -17.50 5.93 -18.82
C MET A 1 -16.11 5.37 -18.67
N ASP A 2 -15.21 5.72 -19.59
CA ASP A 2 -13.89 5.12 -19.67
C ASP A 2 -12.89 5.86 -18.78
N MET A 3 -11.85 5.15 -18.35
CA MET A 3 -10.73 5.76 -17.63
C MET A 3 -9.97 6.71 -18.57
N TYR A 4 -9.54 7.86 -18.05
CA TYR A 4 -8.72 8.80 -18.80
C TYR A 4 -7.52 9.29 -17.99
N VAL A 5 -6.43 9.59 -18.71
CA VAL A 5 -5.18 10.07 -18.16
C VAL A 5 -5.30 11.58 -17.92
N VAL A 6 -5.02 12.03 -16.69
CA VAL A 6 -4.99 13.46 -16.33
C VAL A 6 -3.58 14.00 -16.16
N TYR A 7 -2.62 13.11 -15.92
CA TYR A 7 -1.21 13.43 -15.85
C TYR A 7 -0.37 12.25 -16.35
N ASN A 8 0.70 12.54 -17.08
CA ASN A 8 1.58 11.53 -17.65
C ASN A 8 3.01 12.05 -17.67
N GLU A 9 3.89 11.31 -16.99
CA GLU A 9 5.33 11.48 -17.07
C GLU A 9 6.02 10.11 -17.17
N PRO A 10 7.32 10.07 -17.54
CA PRO A 10 8.06 8.82 -17.64
C PRO A 10 7.95 7.94 -16.40
N GLN A 11 7.82 8.50 -15.20
CA GLN A 11 7.79 7.74 -13.95
C GLN A 11 6.38 7.42 -13.42
N CYS A 12 5.33 8.15 -13.83
CA CYS A 12 3.98 7.95 -13.30
C CYS A 12 2.83 8.34 -14.26
N TYR A 13 1.65 7.83 -13.95
CA TYR A 13 0.38 8.21 -14.57
C TYR A 13 -0.63 8.51 -13.48
N VAL A 14 -1.38 9.60 -13.65
CA VAL A 14 -2.59 9.84 -12.85
C VAL A 14 -3.78 9.55 -13.74
N LEU A 15 -4.66 8.67 -13.28
CA LEU A 15 -5.85 8.23 -14.00
C LEU A 15 -7.09 8.66 -13.23
N ARG A 16 -8.12 9.10 -13.95
CA ARG A 16 -9.47 9.28 -13.39
C ARG A 16 -10.36 8.15 -13.89
N SER A 17 -11.01 7.46 -12.97
CA SER A 17 -12.00 6.43 -13.23
C SER A 17 -13.38 6.89 -12.75
N PRO A 18 -14.27 7.31 -13.68
CA PRO A 18 -15.63 7.68 -13.31
C PRO A 18 -16.41 6.51 -12.67
N ALA A 19 -16.06 5.26 -12.99
CA ALA A 19 -16.67 4.06 -12.42
C ALA A 19 -16.38 3.87 -10.93
N ALA A 20 -15.28 4.42 -10.43
CA ALA A 20 -14.91 4.44 -9.00
C ALA A 20 -15.48 5.67 -8.27
N TRP A 21 -16.68 6.13 -8.65
CA TRP A 21 -17.33 7.36 -8.13
C TRP A 21 -16.49 8.62 -8.38
N GLY A 22 -15.79 8.65 -9.52
CA GLY A 22 -14.81 9.70 -9.82
C GLY A 22 -13.45 9.49 -9.15
N GLY A 23 -13.18 8.28 -8.64
CA GLY A 23 -11.92 7.86 -8.07
C GLY A 23 -10.73 8.12 -8.99
N CYS A 24 -9.57 8.23 -8.38
CA CYS A 24 -8.34 8.58 -9.04
C CYS A 24 -7.21 7.71 -8.54
N ASP A 25 -6.40 7.24 -9.49
CA ASP A 25 -5.32 6.32 -9.22
C ASP A 25 -4.00 6.94 -9.66
N LEU A 26 -2.98 6.77 -8.82
CA LEU A 26 -1.59 7.02 -9.18
C LEU A 26 -0.94 5.68 -9.56
N TRP A 27 -0.51 5.57 -10.80
CA TRP A 27 0.16 4.39 -11.33
C TRP A 27 1.64 4.70 -11.50
N LEU A 28 2.50 3.84 -10.97
CA LEU A 28 3.94 3.90 -11.19
C LEU A 28 4.35 2.86 -12.23
N ARG A 29 5.44 3.12 -12.95
CA ARG A 29 6.02 2.06 -13.79
C ARG A 29 6.52 0.92 -12.93
N LYS A 30 6.41 -0.30 -13.46
CA LYS A 30 6.89 -1.52 -12.78
C LYS A 30 8.35 -1.44 -12.37
N THR A 31 9.20 -0.80 -13.17
CA THR A 31 10.63 -0.62 -12.87
C THR A 31 10.86 0.29 -11.67
N GLU A 32 10.20 1.46 -11.65
CA GLU A 32 10.27 2.43 -10.55
C GLU A 32 9.75 1.81 -9.25
N LEU A 33 8.57 1.20 -9.29
CA LEU A 33 7.98 0.56 -8.12
C LEU A 33 8.86 -0.58 -7.60
N LYS A 34 9.40 -1.42 -8.50
CA LYS A 34 10.29 -2.51 -8.09
C LYS A 34 11.55 -1.98 -7.41
N GLN A 35 12.15 -0.92 -7.94
CA GLN A 35 13.33 -0.31 -7.32
C GLN A 35 13.00 0.20 -5.92
N ILE A 36 11.91 0.95 -5.76
CA ILE A 36 11.46 1.46 -4.46
C ILE A 36 11.25 0.33 -3.45
N VAL A 37 10.64 -0.78 -3.88
CA VAL A 37 10.37 -1.94 -3.01
C VAL A 37 11.65 -2.66 -2.60
N GLU A 38 12.60 -2.84 -3.51
CA GLU A 38 13.91 -3.44 -3.16
C GLU A 38 14.70 -2.54 -2.21
N GLU A 39 14.67 -1.21 -2.41
CA GLU A 39 15.29 -0.25 -1.49
C GLU A 39 14.65 -0.26 -0.11
N LEU A 40 13.34 -0.50 -0.02
CA LEU A 40 12.56 -0.52 1.22
C LEU A 40 12.48 -1.89 1.88
N LYS A 41 13.05 -2.94 1.29
CA LYS A 41 12.80 -4.33 1.70
C LYS A 41 13.08 -4.58 3.17
N ASP A 42 14.23 -4.13 3.66
CA ASP A 42 14.63 -4.33 5.05
C ASP A 42 13.78 -3.46 5.99
N GLU A 43 13.47 -2.23 5.59
CA GLU A 43 12.56 -1.33 6.34
C GLU A 43 11.15 -1.91 6.47
N ILE A 44 10.61 -2.53 5.41
CA ILE A 44 9.31 -3.22 5.43
C ILE A 44 9.32 -4.34 6.47
N ILE A 45 10.34 -5.20 6.45
CA ILE A 45 10.44 -6.34 7.36
C ILE A 45 10.59 -5.87 8.81
N GLU A 46 11.39 -4.83 9.05
CA GLU A 46 11.55 -4.25 10.37
C GLU A 46 10.25 -3.64 10.88
N LYS A 47 9.55 -2.87 10.02
CA LYS A 47 8.30 -2.22 10.38
C LYS A 47 7.17 -3.21 10.66
N GLU A 48 7.05 -4.27 9.85
CA GLU A 48 6.06 -5.33 10.07
C GLU A 48 6.29 -6.06 11.41
N LYS A 49 7.55 -6.31 11.79
CA LYS A 49 7.90 -6.89 13.10
C LYS A 49 7.56 -5.95 14.25
N GLU A 50 7.86 -4.67 14.10
CA GLU A 50 7.54 -3.62 15.10
C GLU A 50 6.02 -3.57 15.34
N LEU A 51 5.23 -3.41 14.27
CA LEU A 51 3.77 -3.35 14.32
C LEU A 51 3.17 -4.64 14.88
N THR A 52 3.68 -5.80 14.47
CA THR A 52 3.23 -7.09 15.00
C THR A 52 3.44 -7.17 16.50
N LYS A 53 4.57 -6.69 17.02
CA LYS A 53 4.86 -6.69 18.45
C LYS A 53 3.92 -5.72 19.19
N GLU A 54 3.79 -4.50 18.71
CA GLU A 54 2.92 -3.47 19.30
C GLU A 54 1.47 -3.95 19.39
N HIS A 55 0.93 -4.48 18.28
CA HIS A 55 -0.46 -4.95 18.23
C HIS A 55 -0.68 -6.22 19.04
N LYS A 56 0.30 -7.13 19.12
CA LYS A 56 0.23 -8.29 20.04
C LYS A 56 0.10 -7.85 21.49
N GLU A 57 0.90 -6.87 21.93
CA GLU A 57 0.82 -6.33 23.29
C GLU A 57 -0.55 -5.67 23.53
N ARG A 58 -1.04 -4.87 22.57
CA ARG A 58 -2.35 -4.20 22.64
C ARG A 58 -3.51 -5.19 22.73
N LEU A 59 -3.43 -6.28 21.98
CA LEU A 59 -4.45 -7.33 21.93
C LEU A 59 -4.31 -8.36 23.07
N GLY A 60 -3.28 -8.25 23.93
CA GLY A 60 -3.04 -9.20 25.01
C GLY A 60 -2.60 -10.58 24.52
N ILE A 61 -1.94 -10.65 23.36
CA ILE A 61 -1.37 -11.87 22.80
C ILE A 61 0.05 -12.03 23.33
N TYR A 62 0.23 -12.99 24.25
CA TYR A 62 1.53 -13.31 24.86
C TYR A 62 1.96 -14.73 24.46
N GLU A 63 3.27 -14.98 24.35
CA GLU A 63 3.82 -16.29 23.91
C GLU A 63 3.33 -17.49 24.73
N ASN A 64 2.96 -17.26 25.99
CA ASN A 64 2.51 -18.30 26.92
C ASN A 64 0.98 -18.55 26.88
N CYS A 65 0.24 -17.82 26.05
CA CYS A 65 -1.22 -17.91 25.98
C CYS A 65 -1.68 -18.30 24.57
N THR A 66 -2.69 -19.15 24.50
CA THR A 66 -3.37 -19.42 23.22
C THR A 66 -4.22 -18.19 22.87
N ALA A 67 -3.87 -17.51 21.78
CA ALA A 67 -4.68 -16.42 21.24
C ALA A 67 -6.04 -16.95 20.76
N GLN A 68 -7.10 -16.18 21.00
CA GLN A 68 -8.42 -16.45 20.45
C GLN A 68 -8.47 -16.06 18.98
N ASP A 69 -9.36 -16.68 18.20
CA ASP A 69 -9.46 -16.45 16.76
C ASP A 69 -9.66 -14.96 16.43
N TYR A 70 -10.50 -14.24 17.17
CA TYR A 70 -10.70 -12.80 16.96
C TYR A 70 -9.43 -11.97 17.19
N GLN A 71 -8.56 -12.38 18.14
CA GLN A 71 -7.29 -11.67 18.40
C GLN A 71 -6.32 -11.87 17.24
N ILE A 72 -6.34 -13.05 16.62
CA ILE A 72 -5.51 -13.37 15.44
C ILE A 72 -5.99 -12.58 14.23
N GLU A 73 -7.31 -12.52 14.02
CA GLU A 73 -7.92 -11.72 12.95
C GLU A 73 -7.63 -10.22 13.12
N GLU A 74 -7.88 -9.67 14.31
CA GLU A 74 -7.59 -8.25 14.60
C GLU A 74 -6.11 -7.93 14.46
N LEU A 75 -5.21 -8.82 14.91
CA LEU A 75 -3.77 -8.64 14.75
C LEU A 75 -3.38 -8.51 13.28
N ARG A 76 -3.89 -9.40 12.43
CA ARG A 76 -3.61 -9.37 10.98
C ARG A 76 -4.12 -8.07 10.37
N ASP A 77 -5.38 -7.72 10.63
CA ASP A 77 -6.03 -6.57 10.02
C ASP A 77 -5.36 -5.24 10.44
N TYR A 78 -4.94 -5.13 11.71
CA TYR A 78 -4.21 -3.94 12.18
C TYR A 78 -2.78 -3.84 11.63
N VAL A 79 -2.05 -4.95 11.58
CA VAL A 79 -0.71 -4.96 10.98
C VAL A 79 -0.78 -4.61 9.50
N GLU A 80 -1.78 -5.14 8.78
CA GLU A 80 -2.00 -4.87 7.35
C GLU A 80 -2.34 -3.39 7.08
N ASP A 81 -3.30 -2.79 7.80
CA ASP A 81 -3.64 -1.37 7.60
C ASP A 81 -2.46 -0.44 7.93
N ASP A 82 -1.73 -0.70 9.02
CA ASP A 82 -0.61 0.16 9.43
C ASP A 82 0.62 0.00 8.54
N ILE A 83 0.91 -1.21 8.02
CA ILE A 83 2.01 -1.38 7.06
C ILE A 83 1.67 -0.72 5.72
N GLU A 84 0.42 -0.79 5.26
CA GLU A 84 -0.03 -0.10 4.05
C GLU A 84 0.10 1.42 4.17
N ARG A 85 -0.28 1.98 5.33
CA ARG A 85 -0.10 3.42 5.64
C ARG A 85 1.36 3.82 5.57
N TRP A 86 2.20 3.10 6.29
CA TRP A 86 3.63 3.38 6.34
C TRP A 86 4.28 3.25 4.96
N PHE A 87 3.94 2.20 4.21
CA PHE A 87 4.51 1.97 2.89
C PHE A 87 4.13 3.09 1.91
N GLN A 88 2.87 3.55 1.95
CA GLN A 88 2.43 4.69 1.15
C GLN A 88 3.26 5.95 1.44
N ASP A 89 3.46 6.29 2.70
CA ASP A 89 4.28 7.44 3.10
C ASP A 89 5.75 7.28 2.66
N ALA A 90 6.27 6.05 2.71
CA ALA A 90 7.63 5.73 2.30
C ALA A 90 7.82 5.83 0.77
N VAL A 91 6.82 5.39 -0.02
CA VAL A 91 6.80 5.52 -1.48
C VAL A 91 6.66 6.97 -1.90
N TRP A 92 5.79 7.75 -1.24
CA TRP A 92 5.64 9.19 -1.50
C TRP A 92 6.96 9.95 -1.34
N LYS A 93 7.85 9.53 -0.43
CA LYS A 93 9.17 10.17 -0.30
C LYS A 93 10.15 9.82 -1.43
N ARG A 94 9.85 8.80 -2.26
CA ARG A 94 10.74 8.25 -3.30
C ARG A 94 10.26 8.49 -4.74
N ILE A 95 8.99 8.85 -4.93
CA ILE A 95 8.48 9.25 -6.25
C ILE A 95 8.70 10.74 -6.50
N SER A 96 8.71 11.16 -7.77
CA SER A 96 8.92 12.56 -8.12
C SER A 96 7.84 13.46 -7.50
N LEU A 97 8.25 14.62 -6.98
CA LEU A 97 7.35 15.61 -6.41
C LEU A 97 6.24 16.02 -7.40
N ASP A 98 6.55 16.10 -8.68
CA ASP A 98 5.60 16.48 -9.73
C ASP A 98 4.45 15.47 -9.85
N CYS A 99 4.73 14.17 -9.79
CA CYS A 99 3.73 13.11 -9.74
C CYS A 99 2.80 13.22 -8.52
N ILE A 100 3.37 13.49 -7.34
CA ILE A 100 2.57 13.65 -6.11
C ILE A 100 1.69 14.88 -6.22
N LEU A 101 2.26 16.00 -6.66
CA LEU A 101 1.54 17.25 -6.76
C LEU A 101 0.41 17.13 -7.80
N ALA A 102 0.68 16.51 -8.95
CA ALA A 102 -0.32 16.24 -9.97
C ALA A 102 -1.46 15.37 -9.42
N PHE A 103 -1.13 14.32 -8.65
CA PHE A 103 -2.14 13.50 -7.97
C PHE A 103 -2.94 14.33 -6.96
N MET A 104 -2.28 15.02 -6.03
CA MET A 104 -2.94 15.77 -4.95
C MET A 104 -3.84 16.89 -5.49
N ILE A 105 -3.40 17.63 -6.50
CA ILE A 105 -4.21 18.68 -7.15
C ILE A 105 -5.41 18.06 -7.85
N THR A 106 -5.20 16.95 -8.54
CA THR A 106 -6.26 16.37 -9.35
C THR A 106 -7.25 15.57 -8.51
N CYS A 107 -6.82 14.97 -7.40
CA CYS A 107 -7.51 13.86 -6.76
C CYS A 107 -7.72 14.04 -5.25
N GLY A 108 -7.00 14.98 -4.62
CA GLY A 108 -7.01 15.14 -3.18
C GLY A 108 -6.21 14.07 -2.47
N ALA A 109 -6.47 13.90 -1.17
CA ALA A 109 -5.79 12.91 -0.36
C ALA A 109 -6.18 11.47 -0.80
N PRO A 110 -5.23 10.54 -0.86
CA PRO A 110 -5.51 9.15 -1.24
C PRO A 110 -6.38 8.46 -0.19
N VAL A 111 -7.35 7.67 -0.65
CA VAL A 111 -8.30 6.94 0.21
C VAL A 111 -8.00 5.44 0.26
N PHE A 112 -7.48 4.87 -0.82
CA PHE A 112 -7.14 3.45 -0.94
C PHE A 112 -5.64 3.26 -1.15
N ARG A 113 -5.10 2.18 -0.57
CA ARG A 113 -3.68 1.81 -0.59
C ARG A 113 -3.59 0.42 -1.20
N VAL A 114 -2.80 0.27 -2.27
CA VAL A 114 -2.93 -0.91 -3.16
C VAL A 114 -1.62 -1.66 -3.32
N TYR A 115 -0.64 -1.44 -2.44
CA TYR A 115 0.60 -2.20 -2.54
C TYR A 115 1.01 -2.83 -1.21
N ASN A 116 0.75 -4.14 -1.13
CA ASN A 116 1.41 -5.04 -0.21
C ASN A 116 2.39 -5.92 -1.05
N PRO A 117 3.71 -5.81 -0.82
CA PRO A 117 4.72 -6.57 -1.57
C PRO A 117 4.55 -8.09 -1.45
N VAL A 118 3.98 -8.57 -0.33
CA VAL A 118 3.73 -9.99 -0.06
C VAL A 118 2.60 -10.51 -0.95
N THR A 119 1.50 -9.77 -1.11
CA THR A 119 0.38 -10.17 -1.98
C THR A 119 0.63 -9.90 -3.46
N CYS A 120 1.49 -8.93 -3.80
CA CYS A 120 1.84 -8.64 -5.19
C CYS A 120 2.64 -9.78 -5.86
N ASN A 121 3.37 -10.60 -5.10
CA ASN A 121 4.00 -11.82 -5.62
C ASN A 121 2.97 -12.94 -5.89
N ILE A 122 1.82 -12.90 -5.21
CA ILE A 122 0.77 -13.93 -5.27
C ILE A 122 -0.24 -13.61 -6.39
N SER A 123 -0.45 -12.33 -6.73
CA SER A 123 -1.47 -11.90 -7.69
C SER A 123 -1.15 -12.20 -9.17
N LEU A 124 0.10 -12.58 -9.51
CA LEU A 124 0.43 -13.11 -10.85
C LEU A 124 0.09 -14.60 -11.02
N THR A 125 -0.26 -15.30 -9.94
CA THR A 125 -0.58 -16.74 -9.96
C THR A 125 -2.08 -17.05 -9.83
N GLY A 126 -2.95 -16.04 -9.72
CA GLY A 126 -4.37 -16.26 -9.39
C GLY A 126 -5.36 -15.29 -10.06
N GLN A 127 -5.06 -14.73 -11.23
CA GLN A 127 -6.10 -14.07 -12.04
C GLN A 127 -7.09 -15.12 -12.55
N TYR A 128 -8.16 -15.35 -11.79
CA TYR A 128 -9.36 -16.00 -12.32
C TYR A 128 -10.05 -15.03 -13.28
N VAL A 129 -10.23 -15.50 -14.51
CA VAL A 129 -11.06 -14.90 -15.57
C VAL A 129 -12.53 -14.97 -15.20
#